data_AF-A0A7Y3K334-F1
#
_entry.id   AF-A0A7Y3K334-F1
#
_cell.length_a   1.000
_cell.length_b   1.000
_cell.length_c   1.000
_cell.angle_alpha   90.00
_cell.angle_beta   90.00
_cell.angle_gamma   90.00
#
_symmetry.space_group_name_H-M   'P 1'
#
loop_
_entity.id
_entity.type
_entity.pdbx_description
1 polymer ?
#
loop_
_entity_poly.entity_id
_entity_poly.type
_entity_poly.pdbx_seq_one_letter_code
_entity_poly.pdbx_strand_id
1 'polypeptide(L)'
;MVTTWWYTHGLWLLRRRDAPGDIRTPHNLLQLLPHKPPMVLLDDAAFEADGVCRGYRQVRPGEAFVSAGGLEPAALIEMLCQTVACRAAAVAHEGGRQLEGRLAAIQDFAFYDRALPGEQIELMARPAGRFGSLAKFYGEARVGPRLVAAGHVTLMSLSADAGSPENKA
;
A
#
# COMPACT_ATOMS: atom_id res chain seq x y z
N MET A 1 30.55 2.00 -5.78
CA MET A 1 30.07 3.39 -5.99
C MET A 1 29.47 3.45 -7.38
N VAL A 2 28.32 4.12 -7.52
CA VAL A 2 27.43 4.25 -8.70
C VAL A 2 26.34 3.15 -8.82
N THR A 3 25.19 3.42 -8.19
CA THR A 3 23.88 2.85 -8.52
C THR A 3 23.23 3.73 -9.59
N THR A 4 22.89 3.17 -10.75
CA THR A 4 22.25 3.89 -11.86
C THR A 4 20.75 3.61 -11.84
N TRP A 5 19.97 4.67 -11.67
CA TRP A 5 18.52 4.72 -11.79
C TRP A 5 18.14 4.85 -13.26
N TRP A 6 17.24 4.02 -13.77
CA TRP A 6 16.64 4.23 -15.08
C TRP A 6 15.36 5.07 -14.94
N TYR A 7 15.48 6.35 -15.28
CA TYR A 7 14.36 7.17 -15.75
C TYR A 7 14.14 6.85 -17.24
N THR A 8 12.91 6.52 -17.65
CA THR A 8 12.54 6.60 -19.07
C THR A 8 11.14 7.19 -19.22
N HIS A 9 11.05 8.07 -20.21
CA HIS A 9 9.90 8.91 -20.57
C HIS A 9 8.67 8.10 -21.01
N GLY A 10 7.53 8.76 -20.92
CA GLY A 10 6.20 8.18 -21.04
C GLY A 10 5.88 7.45 -22.34
N LEU A 11 5.20 6.32 -22.17
CA LEU A 11 4.17 5.75 -23.03
C LEU A 11 3.35 4.79 -22.13
N TRP A 12 2.34 5.30 -21.43
CA TRP A 12 1.52 4.53 -20.47
C TRP A 12 0.41 3.74 -21.17
N LEU A 13 0.78 2.88 -22.10
CA LEU A 13 -0.10 1.87 -22.68
C LEU A 13 0.63 0.53 -22.66
N LEU A 14 -0.07 -0.49 -22.15
CA LEU A 14 0.38 -1.86 -21.84
C LEU A 14 0.97 -2.04 -20.44
N ARG A 15 0.06 -2.33 -19.50
CA ARG A 15 0.14 -3.46 -18.56
C ARG A 15 1.50 -4.18 -18.60
N ARG A 16 2.53 -3.65 -17.92
CA ARG A 16 3.77 -4.41 -17.70
C ARG A 16 3.39 -5.56 -16.78
N ARG A 17 3.27 -6.76 -17.34
CA ARG A 17 2.98 -8.00 -16.61
C ARG A 17 4.24 -8.72 -16.12
N ASP A 18 5.43 -8.35 -16.59
CA ASP A 18 6.56 -9.30 -16.54
C ASP A 18 7.92 -8.63 -16.21
N ALA A 19 8.07 -8.01 -15.03
CA ALA A 19 9.41 -7.67 -14.51
C ALA A 19 9.94 -8.82 -13.62
N PRO A 20 11.13 -9.38 -13.88
CA PRO A 20 11.67 -10.46 -13.06
C PRO A 20 12.03 -9.96 -11.66
N GLY A 21 11.47 -10.61 -10.63
CA GLY A 21 11.62 -10.24 -9.21
C GLY A 21 10.35 -9.64 -8.58
N ASP A 22 9.34 -9.33 -9.38
CA ASP A 22 8.05 -8.79 -8.95
C ASP A 22 7.18 -9.96 -8.43
N ILE A 23 7.10 -10.16 -7.11
CA ILE A 23 6.14 -11.12 -6.55
C ILE A 23 4.75 -10.49 -6.70
N ARG A 24 4.12 -10.76 -7.83
CA ARG A 24 2.68 -10.54 -8.00
C ARG A 24 1.96 -11.74 -7.45
N THR A 25 1.25 -11.54 -6.35
CA THR A 25 0.39 -12.60 -5.86
C THR A 25 -0.78 -12.77 -6.84
N PRO A 26 -1.09 -13.99 -7.32
CA PRO A 26 -2.31 -14.26 -8.08
C PRO A 26 -3.58 -14.21 -7.20
N HIS A 27 -3.50 -13.52 -6.06
CA HIS A 27 -4.52 -13.55 -5.03
C HIS A 27 -5.47 -12.39 -5.29
N ASN A 28 -6.76 -12.72 -5.41
CA ASN A 28 -7.79 -11.70 -5.50
C ASN A 28 -7.71 -10.84 -4.23
N LEU A 29 -7.54 -9.52 -4.35
CA LEU A 29 -7.44 -8.60 -3.21
C LEU A 29 -8.61 -8.75 -2.23
N LEU A 30 -9.80 -9.10 -2.74
CA LEU A 30 -11.00 -9.40 -1.97
C LEU A 30 -10.90 -10.64 -1.08
N GLN A 31 -9.95 -11.53 -1.36
CA GLN A 31 -9.65 -12.71 -0.54
C GLN A 31 -8.56 -12.43 0.50
N LEU A 32 -7.66 -11.48 0.22
CA LEU A 32 -6.58 -11.10 1.13
C LEU A 32 -7.05 -10.17 2.24
N LEU A 33 -7.96 -9.25 1.91
CA LEU A 33 -8.39 -8.21 2.84
C LEU A 33 -9.84 -8.46 3.32
N PRO A 34 -10.16 -8.10 4.58
CA PRO A 34 -11.54 -8.15 5.07
C PRO A 34 -12.44 -7.05 4.48
N HIS A 35 -11.87 -6.07 3.77
CA HIS A 35 -12.59 -4.96 3.16
C HIS A 35 -13.58 -5.45 2.10
N LYS A 36 -14.75 -4.81 2.04
CA LYS A 36 -15.79 -5.06 1.05
C LYS A 36 -16.12 -3.77 0.30
N PRO A 37 -16.59 -3.83 -0.96
CA PRO A 37 -17.06 -2.64 -1.66
C PRO A 37 -18.07 -1.83 -0.80
N PRO A 38 -17.99 -0.49 -0.79
CA PRO A 38 -17.10 0.36 -1.58
C PRO A 38 -15.71 0.62 -0.95
N MET A 39 -15.34 -0.07 0.13
CA MET A 39 -14.08 0.14 0.87
C MET A 39 -12.89 -0.67 0.34
N VAL A 40 -12.98 -1.25 -0.85
CA VAL A 40 -11.83 -1.88 -1.52
C VAL A 40 -11.24 -0.83 -2.45
N LEU A 41 -10.13 -0.23 -2.04
CA LEU A 41 -9.62 0.99 -2.66
C LEU A 41 -8.39 0.75 -3.55
N LEU A 42 -8.01 -0.51 -3.76
CA LEU A 42 -6.93 -0.92 -4.66
C LEU A 42 -7.48 -1.77 -5.80
N ASP A 43 -6.95 -1.55 -7.00
CA ASP A 43 -7.19 -2.43 -8.15
C ASP A 43 -6.15 -3.56 -8.19
N ASP A 44 -4.91 -3.29 -7.78
CA ASP A 44 -3.79 -4.24 -7.81
C ASP A 44 -2.74 -3.91 -6.74
N ALA A 45 -1.91 -4.89 -6.37
CA ALA A 45 -0.79 -4.73 -5.45
C ALA A 45 0.37 -5.67 -5.77
N ALA A 46 1.59 -5.22 -5.50
CA ALA A 46 2.82 -5.97 -5.70
C ALA A 46 3.78 -5.81 -4.51
N PHE A 47 4.59 -6.83 -4.23
CA PHE A 47 5.45 -6.85 -3.05
C PHE A 47 6.88 -7.24 -3.41
N GLU A 48 7.83 -6.46 -2.88
CA GLU A 48 9.26 -6.70 -3.04
C GLU A 48 9.80 -7.47 -1.82
N ALA A 49 10.89 -8.22 -2.01
CA ALA A 49 11.46 -9.09 -0.98
C ALA A 49 11.97 -8.32 0.25
N ASP A 50 12.40 -7.06 0.06
CA ASP A 50 12.88 -6.18 1.13
C ASP A 50 11.73 -5.54 1.96
N GLY A 51 10.49 -5.83 1.59
CA GLY A 51 9.30 -5.36 2.28
C GLY A 51 8.68 -4.09 1.71
N VAL A 52 9.23 -3.54 0.62
CA VAL A 52 8.54 -2.50 -0.14
C VAL A 52 7.26 -3.08 -0.75
N CYS A 53 6.17 -2.32 -0.64
CA CYS A 53 4.86 -2.66 -1.15
C CYS A 53 4.44 -1.61 -2.18
N ARG A 54 3.80 -2.04 -3.25
CA ARG A 54 3.21 -1.16 -4.26
C ARG A 54 1.73 -1.43 -4.40
N GLY A 55 0.94 -0.37 -4.53
CA GLY A 55 -0.51 -0.44 -4.74
C GLY A 55 -0.90 0.42 -5.93
N TYR A 56 -1.96 0.02 -6.63
CA TYR A 56 -2.40 0.72 -7.84
C TYR A 56 -3.90 0.98 -7.79
N ARG A 57 -4.29 2.19 -8.21
CA ARG A 57 -5.70 2.57 -8.31
C ARG A 57 -5.98 3.51 -9.47
N GLN A 58 -6.90 3.13 -10.34
CA GLN A 58 -7.49 4.01 -11.34
C GLN A 58 -8.57 4.87 -10.67
N VAL A 59 -8.43 6.19 -10.59
CA VAL A 59 -9.49 7.05 -10.05
C VAL A 59 -10.66 7.09 -11.04
N ARG A 60 -11.84 6.58 -10.67
CA ARG A 60 -13.02 6.61 -11.56
C ARG A 60 -14.06 7.63 -11.05
N PRO A 61 -14.73 8.36 -11.95
CA PRO A 61 -15.77 9.30 -11.56
C PRO A 61 -16.94 8.56 -10.90
N GLY A 62 -17.53 9.17 -9.87
CA GLY A 62 -18.68 8.62 -9.15
C GLY A 62 -18.37 7.49 -8.17
N GLU A 63 -17.11 7.10 -8.02
CA GLU A 63 -16.70 6.16 -6.96
C GLU A 63 -16.66 6.84 -5.58
N ALA A 64 -16.74 6.04 -4.53
CA ALA A 64 -16.58 6.52 -3.17
C ALA A 64 -15.25 7.31 -3.03
N PHE A 65 -15.30 8.40 -2.25
CA PHE A 65 -14.17 9.30 -2.01
C PHE A 65 -13.64 10.06 -3.23
N VAL A 66 -14.34 10.04 -4.37
CA VAL A 66 -14.01 10.86 -5.54
C VAL A 66 -15.06 11.96 -5.68
N SER A 67 -14.63 13.21 -5.51
CA SER A 67 -15.47 14.40 -5.71
C SER A 67 -15.07 15.16 -6.98
N ALA A 68 -15.76 16.26 -7.29
CA ALA A 68 -15.36 17.14 -8.39
C ALA A 68 -13.94 17.71 -8.20
N GLY A 69 -13.47 17.80 -6.96
CA GLY A 69 -12.11 18.22 -6.62
C GLY A 69 -11.05 17.11 -6.72
N GLY A 70 -11.44 15.89 -7.09
CA GLY A 70 -10.55 14.72 -7.16
C GLY A 70 -10.73 13.76 -5.98
N LEU A 71 -9.77 12.85 -5.83
CA LEU A 71 -9.73 11.86 -4.75
C LEU A 71 -9.48 12.55 -3.40
N GLU A 72 -10.26 12.16 -2.39
CA GLU A 72 -10.12 12.70 -1.04
C GLU A 72 -8.84 12.20 -0.33
N PRO A 73 -8.17 13.06 0.46
CA PRO A 73 -6.97 12.70 1.22
C PRO A 73 -7.09 11.43 2.07
N ALA A 74 -8.25 11.21 2.69
CA ALA A 74 -8.50 10.03 3.51
C ALA A 74 -8.40 8.72 2.71
N ALA A 75 -8.82 8.73 1.44
CA ALA A 75 -8.73 7.57 0.58
C ALA A 75 -7.28 7.24 0.22
N LEU A 76 -6.41 8.24 0.04
CA LEU A 76 -4.97 7.99 -0.19
C LEU A 76 -4.30 7.29 0.99
N ILE A 77 -4.61 7.74 2.21
CA ILE A 77 -4.11 7.09 3.43
C ILE A 77 -4.63 5.66 3.50
N GLU A 78 -5.93 5.45 3.28
CA GLU A 78 -6.54 4.11 3.31
C GLU A 78 -5.96 3.18 2.24
N MET A 79 -5.75 3.68 1.02
CA MET A 79 -5.09 2.92 -0.05
C MET A 79 -3.66 2.51 0.35
N LEU A 80 -2.89 3.38 1.00
CA LEU A 80 -1.57 3.02 1.54
C LEU A 80 -1.67 1.95 2.62
N CYS A 81 -2.64 2.07 3.54
CA CYS A 81 -2.90 1.07 4.56
C CYS A 81 -3.27 -0.29 3.95
N GLN A 82 -4.17 -0.30 2.97
CA GLN A 82 -4.54 -1.52 2.24
C GLN A 82 -3.36 -2.12 1.48
N THR A 83 -2.49 -1.30 0.91
CA THR A 83 -1.28 -1.76 0.20
C THR A 83 -0.37 -2.55 1.14
N VAL A 84 -0.13 -2.02 2.34
CA VAL A 84 0.65 -2.71 3.37
C VAL A 84 -0.10 -3.94 3.92
N ALA A 85 -1.41 -3.83 4.12
CA ALA A 85 -2.22 -4.92 4.62
C ALA A 85 -2.28 -6.11 3.64
N CYS A 86 -2.30 -5.87 2.33
CA CYS A 86 -2.25 -6.93 1.33
C CYS A 86 -0.96 -7.75 1.44
N ARG A 87 0.19 -7.09 1.66
CA ARG A 87 1.45 -7.80 1.90
C ARG A 87 1.37 -8.64 3.18
N ALA A 88 0.90 -8.04 4.26
CA ALA A 88 0.80 -8.73 5.55
C ALA A 88 -0.14 -9.94 5.47
N ALA A 89 -1.26 -9.81 4.76
CA ALA A 89 -2.22 -10.89 4.51
C ALA A 89 -1.63 -11.99 3.62
N ALA A 90 -0.89 -11.64 2.56
CA ALA A 90 -0.22 -12.62 1.70
C ALA A 90 0.78 -13.48 2.50
N VAL A 91 1.64 -12.83 3.28
CA VAL A 91 2.60 -13.52 4.16
C VAL A 91 1.90 -14.37 5.24
N ALA A 92 0.80 -13.87 5.81
CA ALA A 92 0.02 -14.62 6.79
C ALA A 92 -0.64 -15.85 6.17
N HIS A 93 -1.21 -15.71 4.97
CA HIS A 93 -1.87 -16.78 4.23
C HIS A 93 -0.92 -17.91 3.86
N GLU A 94 0.28 -17.59 3.36
CA GLU A 94 1.36 -18.57 3.13
C GLU A 94 1.75 -19.33 4.41
N GLY A 95 1.65 -18.66 5.56
CA GLY A 95 1.87 -19.25 6.88
C GLY A 95 0.63 -19.90 7.52
N GLY A 96 -0.50 -20.03 6.80
CA GLY A 96 -1.74 -20.61 7.32
C GLY A 96 -2.43 -19.80 8.42
N ARG A 97 -2.16 -18.50 8.51
CA ARG A 97 -2.70 -17.59 9.55
C ARG A 97 -3.64 -16.57 8.94
N GLN A 98 -4.59 -16.10 9.75
CA GLN A 98 -5.38 -14.91 9.46
C GLN A 98 -4.79 -13.73 10.23
N LEU A 99 -4.72 -12.57 9.56
CA LEU A 99 -4.21 -11.35 10.15
C LEU A 99 -5.30 -10.28 10.16
N GLU A 100 -5.62 -9.81 11.35
CA GLU A 100 -6.36 -8.56 11.53
C GLU A 100 -5.39 -7.44 11.86
N GLY A 101 -5.65 -6.25 11.30
CA GLY A 101 -4.91 -5.06 11.65
C GLY A 101 -5.79 -3.81 11.66
N ARG A 102 -5.29 -2.74 12.27
CA ARG A 102 -5.93 -1.42 12.30
C ARG A 102 -4.89 -0.33 12.03
N LEU A 103 -5.33 0.77 11.44
CA LEU A 103 -4.54 2.01 11.41
C LEU A 103 -4.45 2.57 12.83
N ALA A 104 -3.23 2.68 13.36
CA ALA A 104 -2.96 3.14 14.71
C ALA A 104 -2.53 4.61 14.74
N ALA A 105 -1.77 5.08 13.75
CA ALA A 105 -1.34 6.46 13.67
C ALA A 105 -1.05 6.91 12.24
N ILE A 106 -1.18 8.22 12.01
CA ILE A 106 -0.71 8.94 10.83
C ILE A 106 0.27 10.01 11.33
N GLN A 107 1.45 10.13 10.73
CA GLN A 107 2.49 11.06 11.18
C GLN A 107 3.17 11.72 9.98
N ASP A 108 3.46 13.02 10.09
CA ASP A 108 4.18 13.82 9.08
C ASP A 108 3.62 13.64 7.65
N PHE A 109 2.30 13.56 7.54
CA PHE A 109 1.62 13.27 6.28
C PHE A 109 1.19 14.56 5.59
N ALA A 110 1.70 14.77 4.39
CA ALA A 110 1.46 15.95 3.58
C ALA A 110 0.78 15.58 2.25
N PHE A 111 -0.15 16.44 1.83
CA PHE A 111 -0.85 16.35 0.55
C PHE A 111 -0.42 17.53 -0.31
N TYR A 112 0.32 17.23 -1.36
CA TYR A 112 0.93 18.23 -2.25
C TYR A 112 0.07 18.51 -3.47
N ASP A 113 -0.76 17.55 -3.86
CA ASP A 113 -1.59 17.62 -5.06
C ASP A 113 -2.83 16.71 -4.89
N ARG A 114 -3.68 16.65 -5.91
CA ARG A 114 -4.83 15.74 -6.00
C ARG A 114 -4.76 14.87 -7.25
N ALA A 115 -5.26 13.65 -7.10
CA ALA A 115 -5.53 12.76 -8.22
C ALA A 115 -6.95 12.97 -8.73
N LEU A 116 -7.10 13.19 -10.03
CA LEU A 116 -8.35 13.51 -10.70
C LEU A 116 -8.98 12.26 -11.34
N PRO A 117 -10.30 12.26 -11.59
CA PRO A 117 -10.94 11.20 -12.36
C PRO A 117 -10.24 10.96 -13.70
N GLY A 118 -9.97 9.69 -14.01
CA GLY A 118 -9.23 9.28 -15.20
C GLY A 118 -7.72 9.09 -14.97
N GLU A 119 -7.17 9.57 -13.85
CA GLU A 119 -5.76 9.35 -13.51
C GLU A 119 -5.55 8.02 -12.77
N GLN A 120 -4.34 7.45 -12.91
CA GLN A 120 -3.89 6.30 -12.14
C GLN A 120 -2.93 6.74 -11.05
N ILE A 121 -3.20 6.29 -9.83
CA ILE A 121 -2.35 6.48 -8.66
C ILE A 121 -1.50 5.24 -8.47
N GLU A 122 -0.20 5.46 -8.30
CA GLU A 122 0.75 4.47 -7.78
C GLU A 122 1.08 4.82 -6.33
N LEU A 123 1.02 3.81 -5.48
CA LEU A 123 1.34 3.88 -4.07
C LEU A 123 2.61 3.10 -3.83
N MET A 124 3.53 3.63 -3.03
CA MET A 124 4.70 2.93 -2.53
C MET A 124 4.73 3.05 -1.01
N ALA A 125 4.87 1.93 -0.31
CA ALA A 125 5.05 1.90 1.12
C ALA A 125 6.31 1.09 1.46
N ARG A 126 7.22 1.68 2.24
CA ARG A 126 8.45 1.04 2.71
C ARG A 126 8.48 0.95 4.22
N PRO A 127 9.01 -0.15 4.81
CA PRO A 127 9.17 -0.26 6.25
C PRO A 127 10.03 0.89 6.80
N ALA A 128 9.61 1.46 7.92
CA ALA A 128 10.30 2.56 8.61
C ALA A 128 10.57 2.28 10.09
N GLY A 129 9.98 1.22 10.65
CA GLY A 129 10.26 0.77 12.01
C GLY A 129 9.22 -0.24 12.50
N ARG A 130 9.54 -0.92 13.60
CA ARG A 130 8.62 -1.84 14.29
C ARG A 130 8.83 -1.75 15.80
N PHE A 131 7.73 -1.77 16.55
CA PHE A 131 7.74 -1.80 18.01
C PHE A 131 6.57 -2.65 18.50
N GLY A 132 6.87 -3.85 19.03
CA GLY A 132 5.85 -4.82 19.39
C GLY A 132 4.91 -5.14 18.22
N SER A 133 3.60 -4.95 18.42
CA SER A 133 2.57 -5.15 17.41
C SER A 133 2.43 -3.99 16.40
N LEU A 134 3.14 -2.88 16.60
CA LEU A 134 3.12 -1.70 15.74
C LEU A 134 4.18 -1.80 14.65
N ALA A 135 3.79 -1.59 13.40
CA ALA A 135 4.69 -1.47 12.26
C ALA A 135 4.47 -0.12 11.57
N LYS A 136 5.54 0.67 11.48
CA LYS A 136 5.55 1.99 10.85
C LYS A 136 6.07 1.87 9.42
N PHE A 137 5.39 2.53 8.50
CA PHE A 137 5.74 2.60 7.08
C PHE A 137 5.85 4.05 6.66
N TYR A 138 6.81 4.34 5.80
CA TYR A 138 6.81 5.57 5.00
C TYR A 138 6.09 5.28 3.69
N GLY A 139 5.12 6.12 3.33
CA GLY A 139 4.29 5.99 2.14
C GLY A 139 4.43 7.19 1.21
N GLU A 140 4.39 6.93 -0.08
CA GLU A 140 4.23 7.92 -1.15
C GLU A 140 3.05 7.53 -2.04
N ALA A 141 2.31 8.53 -2.52
CA ALA A 141 1.32 8.39 -3.58
C ALA A 141 1.69 9.31 -4.74
N ARG A 142 1.70 8.77 -5.96
CA ARG A 142 2.12 9.48 -7.18
C ARG A 142 1.13 9.28 -8.32
N VAL A 143 1.02 10.29 -9.18
CA VAL A 143 0.39 10.20 -10.49
C VAL A 143 1.46 10.53 -11.52
N GLY A 144 2.01 9.49 -12.17
CA GLY A 144 3.22 9.64 -12.98
C GLY A 144 4.35 10.31 -12.18
N PRO A 145 4.94 11.43 -12.66
CA PRO A 145 6.01 12.12 -11.93
C PRO A 145 5.51 12.95 -10.74
N ARG A 146 4.20 13.25 -10.66
CA ARG A 146 3.64 14.14 -9.62
C ARG A 146 3.57 13.42 -8.29
N LEU A 147 4.20 13.99 -7.26
CA LEU A 147 3.98 13.55 -5.88
C LEU A 147 2.65 14.13 -5.40
N VAL A 148 1.69 13.26 -5.10
CA VAL A 148 0.36 13.65 -4.62
C VAL A 148 0.36 13.75 -3.11
N ALA A 149 0.95 12.76 -2.43
CA ALA A 149 1.05 12.76 -0.98
C ALA A 149 2.24 11.93 -0.49
N ALA A 150 2.74 12.23 0.70
CA ALA A 150 3.73 11.41 1.38
C ALA A 150 3.64 11.56 2.90
N GLY A 151 4.05 10.54 3.63
CA GLY A 151 4.11 10.60 5.09
C GLY A 151 4.25 9.22 5.71
N HIS A 152 3.96 9.10 7.00
CA HIS A 152 4.00 7.83 7.70
C HIS A 152 2.63 7.35 8.12
N VAL A 153 2.43 6.05 8.02
CA VAL A 153 1.31 5.33 8.63
C VAL A 153 1.85 4.25 9.55
N THR A 154 1.20 4.05 10.68
CA THR A 154 1.51 2.97 11.62
C THR A 154 0.33 2.04 11.68
N LEU A 155 0.56 0.77 11.38
CA LEU A 155 -0.45 -0.27 11.50
C LEU A 155 -0.19 -1.12 12.75
N MET A 156 -1.25 -1.48 13.44
CA MET A 156 -1.22 -2.43 14.54
C MET A 156 -1.74 -3.77 14.05
N SER A 157 -1.00 -4.85 14.31
CA SER A 157 -1.53 -6.21 14.18
C SER A 157 -2.33 -6.55 15.43
N LEU A 158 -3.55 -7.07 15.25
CA LEU A 158 -4.45 -7.51 16.33
C LEU A 158 -4.46 -9.02 16.53
N SER A 159 -3.73 -9.78 15.70
CA SER A 159 -3.57 -11.22 15.93
C SER A 159 -2.88 -11.44 17.27
N ALA A 160 -3.48 -12.29 18.11
CA ALA A 160 -2.89 -12.70 19.37
C ALA A 160 -1.50 -13.29 19.09
N ASP A 161 -0.48 -12.76 19.78
CA ASP A 161 0.86 -13.34 19.74
C ASP A 161 0.75 -14.83 20.11
N ALA A 162 1.02 -15.71 19.15
CA ALA A 162 1.58 -17.01 19.48
C ALA A 162 3.02 -16.76 19.97
N GLY A 163 3.14 -16.35 21.24
CA GLY A 163 4.35 -16.29 22.04
C GLY A 163 5.56 -15.58 21.41
N SER A 164 5.84 -14.34 21.82
CA SER A 164 7.24 -13.91 21.85
C SER A 164 8.00 -14.81 22.84
N PRO A 165 9.18 -15.37 22.50
CA PRO A 165 10.05 -15.94 23.52
C PRO A 165 10.50 -14.79 24.42
N GLU A 166 9.89 -14.68 25.59
CA GLU A 166 10.39 -13.83 26.65
C GLU A 166 11.82 -14.29 26.98
N ASN A 167 12.70 -13.30 26.95
CA ASN A 167 14.09 -13.38 27.27
C ASN A 167 14.24 -13.86 28.73
N LYS A 168 14.60 -15.14 28.94
CA LYS A 168 15.13 -15.58 30.23
C LYS A 168 16.58 -15.07 30.32
N ALA A 169 16.75 -13.97 31.04
CA ALA A 169 18.02 -13.60 31.66
C ALA A 169 17.93 -13.94 33.16
#